data_AF-A0A7K1UVY1-F1
#
_entry.id   AF-A0A7K1UVY1-F1
#
_cell.length_a   1.000
_cell.length_b   1.000
_cell.length_c   1.000
_cell.angle_alpha   90.00
_cell.angle_beta   90.00
_cell.angle_gamma   90.00
#
_symmetry.space_group_name_H-M   'P 1'
#
loop_
_entity.id
_entity.type
_entity.pdbx_description
1 polymer ?
#
loop_
_entity_poly.entity_id
_entity_poly.type
_entity_poly.pdbx_seq_one_letter_code
_entity_poly.pdbx_strand_id
1 'polypeptide(L)'
;MSDVRREVVASQVQEILNYFGKCPMCGESASARRITAQFTDGRVLSEDIAECLGYCGWKGAADSAFLAGAPPVLSHGHKNFQAPDHALPIVASGD
;
A
#
# COMPACT_ATOMS: atom_id res chain seq x y z
N MET A 1 25.04 -12.84 -1.04
CA MET A 1 23.68 -13.33 -0.77
C MET A 1 22.74 -12.51 -1.61
N SER A 2 22.33 -13.04 -2.76
CA SER A 2 21.43 -12.37 -3.70
C SER A 2 20.09 -12.16 -3.01
N ASP A 3 19.64 -10.91 -2.87
CA ASP A 3 18.26 -10.61 -2.50
C ASP A 3 17.38 -11.19 -3.62
N VAL A 4 16.68 -12.28 -3.32
CA VAL A 4 15.72 -12.86 -4.27
C VAL A 4 14.65 -11.80 -4.45
N ARG A 5 14.67 -11.11 -5.58
CA ARG A 5 13.62 -10.14 -5.94
C ARG A 5 12.28 -10.86 -5.84
N ARG A 6 11.46 -10.46 -4.88
CA ARG A 6 10.08 -10.93 -4.75
C ARG A 6 9.22 -10.00 -5.58
N GLU A 7 8.45 -10.58 -6.49
CA GLU A 7 7.53 -9.82 -7.34
C GLU A 7 6.12 -9.88 -6.75
N VAL A 8 5.39 -8.78 -6.88
CA VAL A 8 3.98 -8.72 -6.50
C VAL A 8 3.14 -9.35 -7.62
N VAL A 9 2.39 -10.39 -7.30
CA VAL A 9 1.49 -11.09 -8.25
C VAL A 9 0.04 -10.64 -8.12
N ALA A 10 -0.34 -10.13 -6.96
CA ALA A 10 -1.64 -9.53 -6.75
C ALA A 10 -1.53 -8.43 -5.71
N SER A 11 -2.29 -7.36 -5.91
CA SER A 11 -2.47 -6.33 -4.91
C SER A 11 -3.94 -5.97 -4.75
N GLN A 12 -4.31 -5.55 -3.55
CA GLN A 12 -5.62 -5.01 -3.25
C GLN A 12 -5.46 -3.73 -2.45
N VAL A 13 -6.19 -2.69 -2.86
CA VAL A 13 -6.26 -1.43 -2.13
C VAL A 13 -7.69 -1.27 -1.60
N GLN A 14 -7.80 -1.03 -0.31
CA GLN A 14 -9.07 -0.79 0.40
C GLN A 14 -8.98 0.53 1.15
N GLU A 15 -10.02 1.35 1.06
CA GLU A 15 -10.09 2.56 1.89
C GLU A 15 -10.43 2.18 3.34
N ILE A 16 -9.89 2.92 4.29
CA ILE A 16 -10.23 2.79 5.71
C ILE A 16 -11.26 3.87 6.05
N LEU A 17 -12.52 3.48 6.13
CA LEU A 17 -13.67 4.38 6.21
C LEU A 17 -13.78 5.09 7.57
N ASN A 18 -13.19 4.52 8.62
CA ASN A 18 -13.23 5.04 9.99
C ASN A 18 -11.91 5.68 10.42
N TYR A 19 -11.06 6.12 9.48
CA TYR A 19 -9.84 6.86 9.77
C TYR A 19 -10.07 8.38 9.74
N PHE A 20 -9.72 9.08 10.82
CA PHE A 20 -9.96 10.52 10.99
C PHE A 20 -8.68 11.29 11.34
N GLY A 21 -7.53 10.82 10.83
CA GLY A 21 -6.23 11.44 11.10
C GLY A 21 -6.05 12.83 10.46
N LYS A 22 -5.02 13.53 10.95
CA LYS A 22 -4.56 14.81 10.40
C LYS A 22 -3.15 14.66 9.84
N CYS A 23 -2.87 15.39 8.77
CA CYS A 23 -1.55 15.45 8.18
C CYS A 23 -0.59 16.14 9.15
N PRO A 24 0.53 15.50 9.54
CA PRO A 24 1.50 16.11 10.45
C PRO A 24 2.29 17.25 9.80
N MET A 25 2.27 17.37 8.46
CA MET A 25 3.01 18.40 7.73
C MET A 25 2.24 19.72 7.61
N CYS A 26 0.93 19.67 7.33
CA CYS A 26 0.14 20.88 7.07
C CYS A 26 -1.16 21.00 7.88
N GLY A 27 -1.50 20.02 8.72
CA GLY A 27 -2.70 20.05 9.57
C GLY A 27 -4.03 19.72 8.86
N GLU A 28 -4.02 19.58 7.54
CA GLU A 28 -5.20 19.17 6.77
C GLU A 28 -5.64 17.75 7.11
N SER A 29 -6.90 17.42 6.79
CA SER A 29 -7.41 16.06 6.96
C SER A 29 -6.62 15.05 6.12
N ALA A 30 -6.46 13.84 6.66
CA ALA A 30 -5.86 12.71 5.95
C ALA A 30 -6.88 11.59 5.76
N SER A 31 -6.81 10.91 4.62
CA SER A 31 -7.50 9.63 4.41
C SER A 31 -6.51 8.49 4.66
N ALA A 32 -6.99 7.26 4.83
CA ALA A 32 -6.12 6.09 4.92
C ALA A 32 -6.62 4.94 4.05
N ARG A 33 -5.68 4.11 3.62
CA ARG A 33 -5.94 2.91 2.81
C ARG A 33 -5.11 1.75 3.32
N ARG A 34 -5.69 0.56 3.32
CA ARG A 34 -4.97 -0.71 3.46
C ARG A 34 -4.51 -1.19 2.10
N ILE A 35 -3.21 -1.40 1.96
CA ILE A 35 -2.60 -2.02 0.79
C ILE A 35 -2.22 -3.44 1.17
N THR A 36 -2.73 -4.44 0.44
CA THR A 36 -2.37 -5.84 0.62
C THR A 36 -1.69 -6.34 -0.65
N ALA A 37 -0.46 -6.83 -0.53
CA ALA A 37 0.34 -7.38 -1.63
C ALA A 37 0.62 -8.86 -1.40
N GLN A 38 0.39 -9.66 -2.44
CA GLN A 38 0.76 -11.07 -2.49
C GLN A 38 2.00 -11.21 -3.38
N PHE A 39 2.98 -11.97 -2.92
CA PHE A 39 4.26 -12.16 -3.60
C PHE A 39 4.36 -13.54 -4.24
N THR A 40 5.30 -13.70 -5.18
CA THR A 40 5.60 -14.97 -5.86
C THR A 40 5.99 -16.10 -4.91
N ASP A 41 6.51 -15.80 -3.72
CA ASP A 41 6.86 -16.78 -2.69
C ASP A 41 5.67 -17.16 -1.79
N GLY A 42 4.47 -16.68 -2.11
CA GLY A 42 3.25 -16.92 -1.35
C GLY A 42 3.09 -16.04 -0.11
N ARG A 43 4.06 -15.18 0.21
CA ARG A 43 3.90 -14.23 1.33
C ARG A 43 2.84 -13.19 1.00
N VAL A 44 2.16 -12.74 2.05
CA VAL A 44 1.21 -11.63 2.00
C VAL A 44 1.68 -10.56 2.96
N LEU A 45 1.83 -9.33 2.46
CA LEU A 45 2.08 -8.16 3.30
C LEU A 45 0.85 -7.25 3.25
N SER A 46 0.53 -6.64 4.39
CA SER A 46 -0.56 -5.69 4.51
C SER A 46 -0.09 -4.49 5.32
N GLU A 47 -0.31 -3.29 4.81
CA GLU A 47 0.08 -2.03 5.44
C GLU A 47 -1.04 -1.01 5.33
N ASP A 48 -1.27 -0.27 6.43
CA ASP A 48 -2.21 0.84 6.47
C ASP A 48 -1.45 2.16 6.29
N ILE A 49 -1.72 2.85 5.18
CA ILE A 49 -1.05 4.09 4.80
C ILE A 49 -2.06 5.23 4.82
N ALA A 50 -1.73 6.29 5.55
CA ALA A 50 -2.41 7.56 5.53
C ALA A 50 -1.83 8.47 4.45
N GLU A 51 -2.69 9.27 3.82
CA GLU A 51 -2.35 10.26 2.80
C GLU A 51 -3.04 11.59 3.09
N CYS A 52 -2.28 12.69 3.01
CA CYS A 52 -2.82 14.02 3.14
C CYS A 52 -3.80 14.33 2.00
N LEU A 53 -4.96 14.89 2.32
CA LEU A 53 -5.94 15.37 1.32
C LEU A 53 -5.66 16.81 0.87
N GLY A 54 -4.68 17.47 1.48
CA GLY A 54 -4.18 18.78 1.09
C GLY A 54 -3.07 18.70 0.04
N TYR A 55 -2.47 19.85 -0.26
CA TYR A 55 -1.48 20.00 -1.34
C TYR A 55 -0.08 19.46 -1.00
N CYS A 56 0.21 19.13 0.26
CA CYS A 56 1.58 18.82 0.69
C CYS A 56 2.07 17.43 0.27
N GLY A 57 1.17 16.53 -0.16
CA GLY A 57 1.51 15.21 -0.69
C GLY A 57 2.04 14.20 0.33
N TRP A 58 1.97 14.50 1.64
CA TRP A 58 2.46 13.60 2.67
C TRP A 58 1.74 12.24 2.65
N LYS A 59 2.51 11.17 2.82
CA LYS A 59 2.06 9.80 3.05
C LYS A 59 2.85 9.22 4.24
N GLY A 60 2.21 8.39 5.05
CA GLY A 60 2.85 7.74 6.19
C GLY A 60 1.98 6.66 6.81
N ALA A 61 2.42 6.06 7.92
CA ALA A 61 1.64 5.04 8.61
C ALA A 61 0.30 5.63 9.11
N ALA A 62 -0.78 4.85 8.97
CA ALA A 62 -2.08 5.20 9.53
C ALA A 62 -2.14 4.79 11.01
N ASP A 63 -1.47 5.54 11.88
CA ASP A 63 -1.45 5.24 13.31
C ASP A 63 -2.74 5.70 14.02
N SER A 64 -3.28 4.84 14.90
CA SER A 64 -4.19 5.07 16.04
C SER A 64 -5.46 5.96 15.87
N ALA A 65 -5.67 6.62 14.74
CA ALA A 65 -6.71 7.62 14.52
C ALA A 65 -8.02 7.00 14.00
N PHE A 66 -8.34 5.79 14.48
CA PHE A 66 -9.58 5.12 14.16
C PHE A 66 -10.70 5.57 15.10
N LEU A 67 -11.94 5.56 14.61
CA LEU A 67 -13.11 5.90 15.42
C LEU A 67 -13.11 5.10 16.73
N ALA A 68 -13.05 5.79 17.87
CA ALA A 68 -13.06 5.19 19.21
C ALA A 68 -12.00 4.08 19.43
N GLY A 69 -10.87 4.10 18.70
CA GLY A 69 -9.87 3.04 18.77
C GLY A 69 -10.33 1.68 18.23
N ALA A 70 -11.44 1.67 17.47
CA ALA A 70 -11.94 0.49 16.80
C ALA A 70 -10.96 0.01 15.71
N PRO A 71 -10.99 -1.28 15.33
CA PRO A 71 -10.21 -1.75 14.20
C PRO A 71 -10.59 -1.03 12.89
N PRO A 72 -9.69 -1.02 11.89
CA PRO A 72 -9.97 -0.43 10.57
C PRO A 72 -11.21 -1.04 9.92
N VAL A 73 -12.13 -0.18 9.48
CA VAL A 73 -13.29 -0.56 8.67
C VAL A 73 -12.92 -0.38 7.21
N LEU A 74 -12.75 -1.50 6.50
CA LEU A 74 -12.28 -1.50 5.12
C LEU A 74 -13.44 -1.40 4.12
N SER A 75 -13.26 -0.63 3.06
CA SER A 75 -14.16 -0.64 1.91
C SER A 75 -14.06 -1.96 1.12
N HIS A 76 -14.99 -2.17 0.18
CA HIS A 76 -14.82 -3.21 -0.83
C HIS A 76 -13.60 -2.86 -1.68
N GLY A 77 -12.56 -3.71 -1.64
CA GLY A 77 -11.30 -3.41 -2.31
C GLY A 77 -11.31 -3.75 -3.78
N HIS A 78 -10.60 -2.94 -4.56
CA HIS A 78 -10.27 -3.25 -5.94
C HIS A 78 -9.04 -4.17 -5.96
N LYS A 79 -9.19 -5.37 -6.53
CA LYS A 79 -8.09 -6.31 -6.71
C LYS A 79 -7.45 -6.08 -8.07
N ASN A 80 -6.17 -5.76 -8.06
CA ASN A 80 -5.33 -5.71 -9.24
C ASN A 80 -4.50 -6.98 -9.28
N PHE A 81 -4.74 -7.80 -10.29
CA PHE A 81 -3.89 -8.94 -10.60
C PHE A 81 -2.80 -8.45 -11.53
N GLN A 82 -1.55 -8.52 -11.08
CA GLN A 82 -0.42 -8.40 -11.97
C GLN A 82 -0.22 -9.82 -12.54
N ALA A 83 -0.55 -10.04 -13.81
CA ALA A 83 0.00 -11.22 -14.46
C ALA A 83 1.52 -11.16 -14.29
N PRO A 84 2.22 -12.25 -13.93
CA PRO A 84 3.67 -12.23 -13.88
C PRO A 84 4.14 -11.84 -15.29
N ASP A 85 4.58 -10.59 -15.44
CA ASP A 85 5.11 -10.12 -16.71
C ASP A 85 6.28 -11.05 -17.02
N HIS A 86 6.19 -11.69 -18.17
CA HIS A 86 7.23 -12.54 -18.71
C HIS A 86 8.59 -11.88 -18.47
N ALA A 87 9.49 -12.61 -17.82
CA ALA A 87 10.89 -12.25 -17.62
C ALA A 87 11.42 -11.53 -18.87
N LEU A 88 11.54 -10.20 -18.80
CA LEU A 88 12.24 -9.46 -19.83
C LEU A 88 13.68 -9.99 -19.80
N PRO A 89 14.21 -10.57 -20.91
CA PRO A 89 15.59 -11.00 -20.91
C PRO A 89 16.45 -9.77 -20.67
N ILE A 90 17.21 -9.79 -19.57
CA ILE A 90 18.33 -8.87 -19.39
C ILE A 90 19.29 -9.18 -20.54
N VAL A 91 19.22 -8.39 -21.61
CA VAL A 91 20.21 -8.44 -22.69
C VAL A 91 21.49 -7.89 -22.08
N ALA A 92 22.41 -8.78 -21.72
CA ALA A 92 23.77 -8.40 -21.40
C ALA A 92 24.43 -7.94 -22.69
N SER A 93 24.52 -6.62 -22.89
CA SER A 93 25.41 -6.03 -23.89
C SER A 93 26.84 -6.24 -23.41
N GLY A 94 27.54 -7.18 -24.04
CA GLY A 94 28.99 -7.29 -23.94
C GLY A 94 29.63 -6.50 -25.08
N ASP A 95 30.63 -5.69 -24.72
CA ASP A 95 31.80 -5.33 -25.53
C ASP A 95 32.99 -5.15 -24.58
#